data_AF-A0A5N9ATG0-F1
#
_entry.id   AF-A0A5N9ATG0-F1
#
_cell.length_a   1.000
_cell.length_b   1.000
_cell.length_c   1.000
_cell.angle_alpha   90.00
_cell.angle_beta   90.00
_cell.angle_gamma   90.00
#
_symmetry.space_group_name_H-M   'P 1'
#
loop_
_entity.id
_entity.type
_entity.pdbx_description
1 polymer ?
#
loop_
_entity_poly.entity_id
_entity_poly.type
_entity_poly.pdbx_seq_one_letter_code
_entity_poly.pdbx_strand_id
1 'polypeptide(L)'
;MPEDSTKKNSKPNADITVDPGLRGKVVEADGGTTLELNSNFASRASFKGTLTGRRLKHGNPPWNWLEIGNLTLKPDDFEEEFVWCEESYIYDID
;
A
#
# COMPACT_ATOMS: atom_id res chain seq x y z
N MET A 1 14.31 -38.47 11.63
CA MET A 1 14.17 -37.47 12.71
C MET A 1 14.14 -36.11 12.06
N PRO A 2 13.21 -35.22 12.44
CA PRO A 2 12.86 -34.01 11.68
C PRO A 2 13.66 -32.79 12.14
N GLU A 3 14.09 -31.94 11.20
CA GLU A 3 14.52 -30.57 11.45
C GLU A 3 13.89 -29.74 10.31
N ASP A 4 12.68 -29.22 10.52
CA ASP A 4 12.37 -27.87 11.00
C ASP A 4 12.82 -26.73 10.06
N SER A 5 11.94 -26.45 9.11
CA SER A 5 11.40 -25.12 8.80
C SER A 5 12.27 -23.88 9.09
N THR A 6 12.93 -23.33 8.06
CA THR A 6 12.78 -21.88 7.78
C THR A 6 13.06 -21.58 6.31
N LYS A 7 12.05 -21.71 5.43
CA LYS A 7 12.02 -20.98 4.17
C LYS A 7 11.94 -19.48 4.51
N LYS A 8 13.09 -18.81 4.65
CA LYS A 8 13.16 -17.34 4.54
C LYS A 8 12.89 -16.99 3.08
N ASN A 9 11.61 -16.97 2.72
CA ASN A 9 11.16 -16.49 1.44
C ASN A 9 11.62 -15.03 1.32
N SER A 10 12.49 -14.76 0.36
CA SER A 10 13.09 -13.47 0.05
C SER A 10 11.99 -12.44 -0.19
N LYS A 11 11.57 -11.75 0.88
CA LYS A 11 10.73 -10.55 0.78
C LYS A 11 11.57 -9.53 -0.02
N PRO A 12 11.05 -8.94 -1.10
CA PRO A 12 11.78 -7.88 -1.78
C PRO A 12 12.08 -6.79 -0.74
N ASN A 13 13.30 -6.28 -0.74
CA ASN A 13 13.73 -5.13 0.07
C ASN A 13 12.85 -3.93 -0.30
N ALA A 14 11.72 -3.84 0.35
CA ALA A 14 10.76 -2.77 0.25
C ALA A 14 11.23 -1.71 1.26
N ASP A 15 11.81 -0.61 0.78
CA ASP A 15 12.29 0.48 1.63
C ASP A 15 11.07 1.22 2.20
N ILE A 16 10.56 0.73 3.34
CA ILE A 16 9.42 1.34 4.04
C ILE A 16 9.96 2.36 5.05
N THR A 17 9.55 3.61 4.84
CA THR A 17 9.80 4.76 5.71
C THR A 17 8.49 5.23 6.32
N VAL A 18 8.54 5.96 7.44
CA VAL A 18 7.35 6.56 8.06
C VAL A 18 7.51 8.07 8.02
N ASP A 19 6.62 8.73 7.30
CA ASP A 19 6.51 10.18 7.24
C ASP A 19 5.39 10.66 8.17
N PRO A 20 5.73 11.35 9.28
CA PRO A 20 4.73 11.84 10.22
C PRO A 20 3.87 12.97 9.66
N GLY A 21 4.31 13.68 8.62
CA GLY A 21 3.55 14.76 7.97
C GLY A 21 2.42 14.25 7.08
N LEU A 22 2.50 12.99 6.64
CA LEU A 22 1.43 12.32 5.91
C LEU A 22 0.40 11.66 6.82
N ARG A 23 0.76 11.36 8.06
CA ARG A 23 -0.12 10.64 8.99
C ARG A 23 -1.37 11.46 9.34
N GLY A 24 -2.53 10.84 9.21
CA GLY A 24 -3.82 11.44 9.58
C GLY A 24 -4.48 12.26 8.47
N LYS A 25 -3.84 12.38 7.30
CA LYS A 25 -4.42 13.06 6.14
C LYS A 25 -5.48 12.19 5.47
N VAL A 26 -6.62 12.78 5.15
CA VAL A 26 -7.69 12.09 4.42
C VAL A 26 -7.39 12.22 2.93
N VAL A 27 -7.27 11.08 2.26
CA VAL A 27 -6.90 11.02 0.85
C VAL A 27 -7.81 10.09 0.07
N GLU A 28 -7.96 10.40 -1.21
CA GLU A 28 -8.51 9.52 -2.21
C GLU A 28 -7.38 8.98 -3.08
N ALA A 29 -7.44 7.71 -3.44
CA ALA A 29 -6.47 7.03 -4.28
C ALA A 29 -7.18 6.39 -5.45
N ASP A 30 -6.65 6.61 -6.66
CA ASP A 30 -7.17 5.98 -7.86
C ASP A 30 -6.21 4.87 -8.31
N GLY A 31 -6.58 3.63 -7.97
CA GLY A 31 -5.71 2.45 -8.07
C GLY A 31 -5.04 2.11 -6.74
N GLY A 32 -4.59 0.87 -6.63
CA GLY A 32 -3.92 0.38 -5.43
C GLY A 32 -3.52 -1.07 -5.58
N THR A 33 -2.50 -1.48 -4.83
CA THR A 33 -2.07 -2.86 -4.73
C THR A 33 -2.02 -3.28 -3.27
N THR A 34 -2.22 -4.57 -3.04
CA THR A 34 -1.82 -5.17 -1.76
C THR A 34 -0.30 -5.26 -1.70
N LEU A 35 0.25 -5.46 -0.50
CA LEU A 35 1.70 -5.60 -0.30
C LEU A 35 2.30 -6.76 -1.12
N GLU A 36 1.45 -7.71 -1.53
CA GLU A 36 1.76 -8.66 -2.60
C GLU A 36 1.75 -7.90 -3.93
N LEU A 37 2.83 -7.15 -4.19
CA LEU A 37 3.10 -6.30 -5.37
C LEU A 37 3.02 -7.01 -6.75
N ASN A 38 2.53 -8.25 -6.77
CA ASN A 38 2.25 -9.06 -7.95
C ASN A 38 0.74 -9.17 -8.23
N SER A 39 -0.10 -8.65 -7.34
CA SER A 39 -1.55 -8.68 -7.51
C SER A 39 -1.94 -7.58 -8.49
N ASN A 40 -2.48 -7.99 -9.63
CA ASN A 40 -2.72 -7.17 -10.82
C ASN A 40 -3.91 -6.18 -10.65
N PHE A 41 -4.10 -5.63 -9.45
CA PHE A 41 -5.14 -4.64 -9.11
C PHE A 41 -4.77 -3.21 -9.59
N ALA A 42 -3.93 -3.10 -10.62
CA ALA A 42 -3.58 -1.84 -11.27
C ALA A 42 -4.72 -1.26 -12.14
N SER A 43 -5.97 -1.68 -11.93
CA SER A 43 -7.08 -1.37 -12.85
C SER A 43 -8.26 -0.75 -12.10
N ARG A 44 -8.24 0.58 -11.93
CA ARG A 44 -9.45 1.43 -11.72
C ARG A 44 -10.26 1.22 -10.44
N ALA A 45 -9.66 0.71 -9.37
CA ALA A 45 -10.32 0.71 -8.07
C ALA A 45 -10.03 2.03 -7.35
N SER A 46 -11.06 2.81 -7.06
CA SER A 46 -10.92 4.00 -6.21
C SER A 46 -10.97 3.57 -4.74
N PHE A 47 -10.09 4.16 -3.95
CA PHE A 47 -9.98 3.95 -2.51
C PHE A 47 -10.03 5.30 -1.81
N LYS A 48 -10.64 5.36 -0.63
CA LYS A 48 -10.63 6.56 0.20
C LYS A 48 -10.39 6.18 1.65
N GLY A 49 -9.45 6.84 2.29
CA GLY A 49 -9.13 6.56 3.67
C GLY A 49 -8.20 7.61 4.26
N THR A 50 -7.44 7.20 5.25
CA THR A 50 -6.51 8.06 5.97
C THR A 50 -5.10 7.52 5.81
N LEU A 51 -4.16 8.38 5.41
CA LEU A 51 -2.76 8.02 5.34
C LEU A 51 -2.23 7.63 6.72
N THR A 52 -1.61 6.45 6.81
CA THR A 52 -0.98 5.99 8.06
C THR A 52 0.37 6.67 8.30
N GLY A 53 0.92 7.30 7.26
CA GLY A 53 2.25 7.86 7.20
C GLY A 53 3.30 6.88 6.69
N ARG A 54 2.96 5.60 6.45
CA ARG A 54 3.93 4.65 5.89
C ARG A 54 4.09 4.89 4.39
N ARG A 55 5.35 5.03 3.96
CA ARG A 55 5.77 5.23 2.58
C ARG A 55 6.73 4.12 2.18
N LEU A 56 6.37 3.39 1.16
CA LEU A 56 7.16 2.33 0.56
C LEU A 56 7.78 2.82 -0.75
N LYS A 57 9.08 2.61 -0.95
CA LYS A 57 9.71 2.77 -2.27
C LYS A 57 9.86 1.40 -2.92
N HIS A 58 9.10 1.14 -3.98
CA HIS A 58 9.13 -0.13 -4.69
C HIS A 58 8.85 0.03 -6.19
N GLY A 59 9.51 -0.79 -7.01
CA GLY A 59 9.38 -0.80 -8.46
C GLY A 59 10.71 -0.56 -9.18
N ASN A 60 10.69 -0.68 -10.50
CA ASN A 60 11.80 -0.31 -11.36
C ASN A 60 11.25 0.47 -12.58
N PRO A 61 11.34 1.82 -12.60
CA PRO A 61 11.97 2.70 -11.60
C PRO A 61 11.28 2.71 -10.22
N PRO A 62 11.96 3.16 -9.14
CA PRO A 62 11.38 3.13 -7.79
C PRO A 62 10.25 4.15 -7.67
N TRP A 63 9.01 3.68 -7.60
CA TRP A 63 7.84 4.51 -7.30
C TRP A 63 7.65 4.65 -5.80
N ASN A 64 7.03 5.76 -5.40
CA ASN A 64 6.65 6.01 -4.01
C ASN A 64 5.22 5.52 -3.82
N TRP A 65 5.03 4.60 -2.91
CA TRP A 65 3.76 4.06 -2.51
C TRP A 65 3.45 4.55 -1.11
N LEU A 66 2.24 5.04 -0.86
CA LEU A 66 1.77 5.41 0.47
C LEU A 66 0.71 4.40 0.92
N GLU A 67 0.75 4.06 2.20
CA GLU A 67 -0.26 3.21 2.82
C GLU A 67 -1.44 4.07 3.27
N ILE A 68 -2.59 3.79 2.67
CA ILE A 68 -3.87 4.35 3.08
C ILE A 68 -4.54 3.30 3.95
N GLY A 69 -4.67 3.62 5.22
CA GLY A 69 -5.40 2.81 6.19
C GLY A 69 -6.79 3.41 6.44
N ASN A 70 -7.56 2.76 7.32
CA ASN A 70 -8.89 3.22 7.70
C ASN A 70 -9.76 3.52 6.46
N LEU A 71 -9.79 2.55 5.53
CA LEU A 71 -10.46 2.68 4.24
C LEU A 71 -11.97 2.84 4.46
N THR A 72 -12.45 4.04 4.17
CA THR A 72 -13.87 4.41 4.17
C THR A 72 -14.55 4.07 2.84
N LEU A 73 -13.78 4.02 1.75
CA LEU A 73 -14.21 3.56 0.44
C LEU A 73 -13.21 2.52 -0.04
N LYS A 74 -13.69 1.32 -0.34
CA LYS A 74 -12.95 0.22 -0.93
C LYS A 74 -13.91 -0.63 -1.77
N PRO A 75 -13.45 -1.26 -2.85
CA PRO A 75 -14.28 -2.20 -3.60
C PRO A 75 -14.63 -3.41 -2.72
N ASP A 76 -15.77 -4.05 -3.01
CA ASP A 76 -16.28 -5.18 -2.22
C ASP A 76 -15.32 -6.37 -2.16
N ASP A 77 -14.59 -6.64 -3.24
CA ASP A 77 -13.56 -7.68 -3.33
C ASP A 77 -12.25 -7.35 -2.58
N PHE A 78 -12.15 -6.19 -1.93
CA PHE A 78 -10.94 -5.81 -1.18
C PHE A 78 -11.06 -6.17 0.29
N GLU A 79 -10.43 -7.28 0.69
CA GLU A 79 -10.48 -7.80 2.06
C GLU A 79 -9.53 -7.10 3.03
N GLU A 80 -8.46 -6.47 2.52
CA GLU A 80 -7.44 -5.85 3.35
C GLU A 80 -7.94 -4.55 4.02
N GLU A 81 -7.40 -4.27 5.21
CA GLU A 81 -7.72 -3.06 5.99
C GLU A 81 -6.93 -1.82 5.52
N PHE A 82 -5.93 -2.02 4.67
CA PHE A 82 -5.06 -0.99 4.12
C PHE A 82 -4.70 -1.30 2.67
N VAL A 83 -4.43 -0.26 1.89
CA VAL A 83 -3.99 -0.37 0.49
C VAL A 83 -2.73 0.46 0.27
N TRP A 84 -1.83 -0.04 -0.58
CA TRP A 84 -0.69 0.73 -1.05
C TRP A 84 -1.07 1.36 -2.39
N CYS A 85 -1.09 2.69 -2.44
CA CYS A 85 -1.30 3.43 -3.67
C CYS A 85 -0.05 4.26 -3.98
N GLU A 86 0.27 4.40 -5.26
CA GLU A 86 1.37 5.27 -5.67
C GLU A 86 1.03 6.74 -5.36
N GLU A 87 1.98 7.47 -4.80
CA GLU A 87 1.88 8.90 -4.43
C GLU A 87 1.34 9.77 -5.58
N SER A 88 1.63 9.43 -6.84
CA SER A 88 1.14 10.13 -8.03
C SER A 88 -0.37 10.02 -8.26
N TYR A 89 -1.01 8.98 -7.71
CA TYR A 89 -2.45 8.72 -7.81
C TYR A 89 -3.20 8.97 -6.50
N ILE A 90 -2.53 9.59 -5.53
CA ILE A 90 -3.11 9.99 -4.26
C ILE A 90 -3.47 11.46 -4.32
N TYR A 91 -4.72 11.76 -4.01
CA TYR A 91 -5.30 13.08 -4.00
C TYR A 91 -5.70 13.43 -2.57
N ASP A 92 -5.09 14.49 -2.03
CA ASP A 92 -5.48 15.07 -0.74
C ASP A 92 -6.87 15.69 -0.90
N ILE A 93 -7.79 15.33 0.00
CA ILE A 93 -9.19 15.79 -0.03
C ILE A 93 -9.59 16.51 1.26
N ASP A 94 -8.60 16.87 2.08
CA ASP A 94 -8.72 17.72 3.27
C ASP A 94 -8.55 19.22 2.92
#